data_AF-A0A497EVY3-F1
#
_entry.id   AF-A0A497EVY3-F1
#
_cell.length_a   1.000
_cell.length_b   1.000
_cell.length_c   1.000
_cell.angle_alpha   90.00
_cell.angle_beta   90.00
_cell.angle_gamma   90.00
#
_symmetry.space_group_name_H-M   'P 1'
#
loop_
_entity.id
_entity.type
_entity.pdbx_description
1 polymer ?
#
loop_
_entity_poly.entity_id
_entity_poly.type
_entity_poly.pdbx_seq_one_letter_code
_entity_poly.pdbx_strand_id
1 'polypeptide(L)'
;MQLNCESKLPPSAKLVLHTLRSSGPLTQKSLIEKTGLSPRTVKNALKILRQCELIKEIPNFKDLRVKIYAFSNKTLEKSRAEAPMILSK
;
A
#
# COMPACT_ATOMS: atom_id res chain seq x y z
N MET A 1 11.86 -2.81 -17.34
CA MET A 1 12.63 -3.66 -16.41
C MET A 1 11.73 -3.99 -15.22
N GLN A 2 11.14 -5.19 -15.20
CA GLN A 2 10.33 -5.66 -14.06
C GLN A 2 11.29 -5.94 -12.90
N LEU A 3 11.27 -5.09 -11.88
CA LEU A 3 12.14 -5.25 -10.73
C LEU A 3 11.61 -6.42 -9.89
N ASN A 4 12.31 -7.56 -9.91
CA ASN A 4 12.16 -8.65 -8.94
C ASN A 4 12.57 -8.15 -7.55
N CYS A 5 11.71 -7.38 -6.91
CA CYS A 5 12.02 -6.72 -5.65
C CYS A 5 11.89 -7.61 -4.43
N GLU A 6 11.06 -8.66 -4.48
CA GLU A 6 10.70 -9.46 -3.30
C GLU A 6 11.91 -10.02 -2.54
N SER A 7 13.00 -10.34 -3.25
CA SER A 7 14.24 -10.85 -2.67
C SER A 7 15.23 -9.76 -2.20
N LYS A 8 15.06 -8.50 -2.64
CA LYS A 8 15.97 -7.37 -2.34
C LYS A 8 15.37 -6.33 -1.38
N LEU A 9 14.20 -6.58 -0.81
CA LEU A 9 13.57 -5.64 0.11
C LEU A 9 14.40 -5.49 1.40
N PRO A 10 14.72 -4.26 1.81
CA PRO A 10 15.32 -4.03 3.12
C PRO A 10 14.37 -4.51 4.23
N PRO A 11 14.92 -4.88 5.40
CA PRO A 11 14.14 -5.45 6.50
C PRO A 11 12.99 -4.54 6.95
N SER A 12 13.21 -3.23 6.95
CA SER A 12 12.20 -2.23 7.26
C SER A 12 11.02 -2.23 6.26
N ALA A 13 11.29 -2.38 4.96
CA ALA A 13 10.23 -2.46 3.95
C ALA A 13 9.43 -3.75 4.07
N LYS A 14 10.10 -4.87 4.36
CA LYS A 14 9.43 -6.15 4.60
C LYS A 14 8.49 -6.10 5.80
N LEU A 15 8.91 -5.44 6.88
CA LEU A 15 8.06 -5.23 8.06
C LEU A 15 6.80 -4.40 7.72
N VAL A 16 6.97 -3.26 7.05
CA VAL A 16 5.85 -2.41 6.62
C VAL A 16 4.86 -3.18 5.74
N LEU A 17 5.37 -3.99 4.81
CA LEU A 17 4.55 -4.84 3.94
C LEU A 17 3.75 -5.87 4.75
N HIS A 18 4.39 -6.53 5.71
CA HIS A 18 3.73 -7.49 6.59
C HIS A 18 2.62 -6.81 7.43
N THR A 19 2.89 -5.63 7.97
CA THR A 19 1.88 -4.85 8.72
C THR A 19 0.69 -4.47 7.84
N LEU A 20 0.91 -4.03 6.59
CA LEU A 20 -0.17 -3.75 5.64
C LEU A 20 -0.97 -4.99 5.27
N ARG A 21 -0.32 -6.16 5.19
CA ARG A 21 -1.00 -7.43 4.89
C ARG A 21 -1.88 -7.89 6.05
N SER A 22 -1.43 -7.70 7.30
CA SER A 22 -2.16 -8.13 8.50
C SER A 22 -3.21 -7.13 8.95
N SER A 23 -2.89 -5.84 8.96
CA SER A 23 -3.79 -4.77 9.41
C SER A 23 -4.66 -4.16 8.30
N GLY A 24 -4.38 -4.46 7.04
CA GLY A 24 -5.08 -3.90 5.90
C GLY A 24 -4.59 -2.51 5.49
N PRO A 25 -5.41 -1.74 4.76
CA PRO A 25 -5.04 -0.43 4.24
C PRO A 25 -4.87 0.60 5.37
N LEU A 26 -3.67 1.18 5.46
CA LEU A 26 -3.29 2.09 6.54
C LEU A 26 -2.74 3.40 6.00
N THR A 27 -2.93 4.47 6.77
CA THR A 27 -2.28 5.76 6.50
C THR A 27 -0.80 5.71 6.86
N GLN A 28 -0.01 6.64 6.33
CA GLN A 28 1.39 6.79 6.72
C GLN A 28 1.57 6.97 8.24
N LYS A 29 0.68 7.73 8.90
CA LYS A 29 0.73 7.95 10.34
C LYS A 29 0.50 6.65 11.11
N SER A 30 -0.54 5.90 10.75
CA SER A 30 -0.84 4.62 11.40
C SER A 30 0.26 3.58 11.18
N LEU A 31 0.96 3.61 10.04
CA LEU A 31 2.12 2.76 9.80
C LEU A 31 3.29 3.11 10.72
N ILE A 32 3.54 4.39 10.97
CA ILE A 32 4.57 4.83 11.92
C ILE A 32 4.24 4.31 13.32
N GLU A 33 3.00 4.50 13.77
CA GLU A 33 2.55 4.07 15.09
C GLU A 33 2.60 2.54 15.25
N LYS A 34 2.19 1.76 14.24
CA LYS A 34 2.19 0.30 14.32
C LYS A 34 3.57 -0.34 14.16
N THR A 35 4.43 0.23 13.33
CA THR A 35 5.76 -0.34 13.06
C THR A 35 6.81 0.14 14.06
N GLY A 36 6.56 1.24 14.76
CA GLY A 36 7.55 1.90 15.63
C GLY A 36 8.74 2.50 14.87
N LEU A 37 8.70 2.50 13.53
CA LEU A 37 9.77 3.02 12.70
C LEU A 37 9.70 4.55 12.60
N SER A 38 10.85 5.18 12.38
CA SER A 38 10.88 6.61 12.11
C SER A 38 10.05 6.97 10.86
N PRO A 39 9.43 8.17 10.80
CA PRO A 39 8.68 8.62 9.63
C PRO A 39 9.50 8.61 8.34
N ARG A 40 10.81 8.87 8.43
CA ARG A 40 11.74 8.83 7.27
C ARG A 40 11.92 7.39 6.77
N THR A 41 12.05 6.44 7.69
CA THR A 41 12.14 5.01 7.36
C THR A 41 10.86 4.51 6.71
N VAL A 42 9.69 4.87 7.25
CA VAL A 42 8.39 4.49 6.66
C VAL A 42 8.22 5.09 5.27
N LYS A 43 8.58 6.37 5.06
CA LYS A 43 8.58 6.98 3.72
C LYS A 43 9.47 6.21 2.74
N ASN A 44 10.69 5.88 3.14
CA ASN A 44 11.63 5.14 2.29
C ASN A 44 11.11 3.73 1.98
N ALA A 45 10.58 3.03 2.98
CA ALA A 45 9.95 1.73 2.81
C ALA A 45 8.78 1.78 1.82
N LEU A 46 7.84 2.72 1.99
CA LEU A 46 6.71 2.90 1.08
C LEU A 46 7.16 3.24 -0.35
N LYS A 47 8.19 4.07 -0.51
CA LYS A 47 8.76 4.39 -1.83
C LYS A 47 9.27 3.14 -2.53
N ILE A 48 10.06 2.32 -1.83
CA ILE A 48 10.60 1.06 -2.37
C ILE A 48 9.45 0.10 -2.71
N LEU A 49 8.52 -0.13 -1.77
CA LEU A 49 7.39 -1.02 -1.98
C LEU A 49 6.51 -0.59 -3.17
N ARG A 50 6.35 0.72 -3.38
CA ARG A 50 5.62 1.28 -4.52
C ARG A 50 6.37 1.07 -5.84
N GLN A 51 7.69 1.29 -5.87
CA GLN A 51 8.51 0.99 -7.06
C GLN A 51 8.47 -0.49 -7.45
N CYS A 52 8.25 -1.35 -6.46
CA CYS A 52 8.10 -2.78 -6.62
C CYS A 52 6.68 -3.23 -6.93
N GLU A 53 5.72 -2.29 -7.02
CA GLU A 53 4.30 -2.54 -7.27
C GLU A 53 3.63 -3.49 -6.25
N LEU A 54 4.18 -3.60 -5.05
CA LEU A 54 3.64 -4.47 -3.98
C LEU A 54 2.56 -3.76 -3.15
N ILE A 55 2.46 -2.44 -3.28
CA ILE A 55 1.45 -1.61 -2.62
C ILE A 55 0.80 -0.66 -3.62
N LYS A 56 -0.44 -0.27 -3.32
CA LYS A 56 -1.18 0.78 -4.02
C LYS A 56 -1.39 1.97 -3.10
N GLU A 57 -1.32 3.16 -3.67
CA GLU A 57 -1.64 4.42 -2.98
C GLU A 57 -3.04 4.85 -3.41
N ILE A 58 -3.93 4.99 -2.45
CA ILE A 58 -5.34 5.32 -2.65
C ILE A 58 -5.62 6.64 -1.91
N PRO A 59 -6.23 7.64 -2.56
CA PRO A 59 -6.67 8.84 -1.87
C PRO A 59 -7.79 8.48 -0.88
N ASN A 60 -7.76 9.09 0.30
CA ASN A 60 -8.84 8.90 1.27
C ASN A 60 -10.09 9.69 0.84
N PHE A 61 -11.25 9.05 0.76
CA PHE A 61 -12.51 9.70 0.39
C PHE A 61 -12.94 10.78 1.39
N LYS A 62 -12.57 10.65 2.67
CA LYS A 62 -12.86 11.67 3.70
C LYS A 62 -11.98 12.91 3.59
N ASP A 63 -10.75 12.74 3.12
CA ASP A 63 -9.80 13.84 2.91
C ASP A 63 -8.79 13.42 1.83
N LEU A 64 -8.94 13.99 0.63
CA LEU A 64 -8.10 13.67 -0.53
C LEU A 64 -6.62 14.04 -0.34
N ARG A 65 -6.30 14.88 0.65
CA ARG A 65 -4.91 15.22 1.00
C ARG A 65 -4.22 14.05 1.70
N VAL A 66 -5.00 13.17 2.32
CA VAL A 66 -4.50 12.00 3.04
C VAL A 66 -4.42 10.81 2.11
N LYS A 67 -3.27 10.14 2.15
CA LYS A 67 -2.97 8.96 1.35
C LYS A 67 -3.07 7.71 2.22
N ILE A 68 -3.80 6.73 1.72
CA ILE A 68 -3.92 5.40 2.30
C ILE A 68 -3.09 4.45 1.45
N TYR A 69 -2.30 3.62 2.11
CA TYR A 69 -1.49 2.61 1.46
C TYR A 69 -2.14 1.26 1.68
N ALA A 70 -2.37 0.53 0.60
CA ALA A 70 -2.97 -0.79 0.61
C ALA A 70 -1.98 -1.81 0.05
N PHE A 71 -1.96 -3.01 0.62
CA PHE A 71 -1.25 -4.13 0.01
C PHE A 71 -1.89 -4.48 -1.33
N SER A 72 -1.08 -4.58 -2.38
CA SER A 72 -1.53 -4.92 -3.73
C SER A 72 -1.06 -6.32 -4.06
N ASN A 73 -1.95 -7.29 -3.94
CA ASN A 73 -1.67 -8.61 -4.49
C ASN A 73 -1.80 -8.51 -6.02
N LYS A 74 -0.68 -8.55 -6.74
CA LYS A 74 -0.62 -8.48 -8.21
C LYS A 74 -1.53 -9.52 -8.88
N THR A 75 -1.94 -10.56 -8.14
CA THR A 75 -2.77 -11.69 -8.59
C THR A 75 -4.28 -11.39 -8.73
N LEU A 76 -4.85 -10.32 -8.14
CA LEU A 76 -6.32 -10.21 -8.02
C LEU A 76 -7.02 -9.19 -8.94
N GLU A 77 -6.30 -8.46 -9.79
CA GLU A 77 -6.87 -7.39 -10.62
C GLU A 77 -6.97 -7.82 -12.10
N LYS A 78 -7.58 -8.99 -12.35
CA LYS A 78 -8.06 -9.36 -13.70
C LYS A 78 -9.54 -9.74 -13.73
N SER A 79 -10.27 -9.67 -12.62
CA SER A 79 -11.66 -10.14 -12.54
C SER A 79 -12.66 -9.13 -11.96
N ARG A 80 -12.29 -7.86 -11.77
CA ARG A 80 -13.23 -6.83 -11.26
C ARG A 80 -13.28 -5.56 -12.11
N ALA A 81 -13.18 -5.72 -13.42
CA ALA A 81 -13.84 -4.81 -14.34
C ALA A 81 -15.17 -5.47 -14.72
N GLU A 82 -16.19 -5.33 -13.86
CA GLU A 82 -17.62 -5.42 -14.21
C GLU A 82 -18.45 -5.28 -12.94
N ALA A 83 -18.94 -4.07 -12.67
CA ALA A 83 -20.37 -3.85 -12.42
C ALA A 83 -20.66 -2.33 -12.46
N PRO A 84 -21.78 -1.94 -13.08
CA PRO A 84 -21.94 -0.63 -13.68
C PRO A 84 -22.49 0.39 -12.69
N MET A 85 -22.26 1.65 -13.05
CA MET A 85 -23.15 2.78 -12.78
C MET A 85 -24.63 2.33 -12.86
N ILE A 86 -25.36 2.37 -11.75
CA ILE A 86 -26.80 2.66 -11.77
C ILE A 86 -27.06 3.72 -10.72
N LEU A 87 -27.07 4.96 -11.20
CA LEU A 87 -27.94 6.00 -10.69
C LEU A 87 -29.38 5.57 -11.02
N SER A 88 -30.22 5.35 -10.00
CA SER A 88 -31.65 5.67 -9.99
C SER A 88 -32.34 5.13 -8.75
N LYS A 89 -32.78 6.04 -7.88
CA LYS A 89 -34.20 6.28 -7.61
C LYS A 89 -34.37 7.64 -6.96
#